data_AF-A0A967HGE9-F1
#
_entry.id   AF-A0A967HGE9-F1
#
_cell.length_a   1.000
_cell.length_b   1.000
_cell.length_c   1.000
_cell.angle_alpha   90.00
_cell.angle_beta   90.00
_cell.angle_gamma   90.00
#
_symmetry.space_group_name_H-M   'P 1'
#
loop_
_entity.id
_entity.type
_entity.pdbx_description
1 polymer ?
#
loop_
_entity_poly.entity_id
_entity_poly.type
_entity_poly.pdbx_seq_one_letter_code
_entity_poly.pdbx_strand_id
1 'polypeptide(L)'
;RCPHFEDCFYQKARRDAAGADILVVNHHLLFSDLAVRRAQGNYTAPAVLPPYRRVVLDEAHNLEDAATSHLGVAVSRRGLLRLLSRIDRRGKGVLRGVEERLKL
;
A
#
# COMPACT_ATOMS: atom_id res chain seq x y z
N ARG A 1 -23.03 2.55 6.65
CA ARG A 1 -23.33 1.44 5.70
C ARG A 1 -23.44 2.05 4.31
N CYS A 2 -22.75 1.51 3.30
CA CYS A 2 -22.85 2.01 1.93
C CYS A 2 -24.18 1.53 1.31
N PRO A 3 -25.04 2.42 0.78
CA PRO A 3 -26.35 2.05 0.24
C PRO A 3 -26.29 1.22 -1.04
N HIS A 4 -25.18 1.28 -1.79
CA HIS A 4 -24.98 0.56 -3.05
C HIS A 4 -24.15 -0.72 -2.88
N PHE A 5 -24.02 -1.26 -1.67
CA PHE A 5 -23.11 -2.36 -1.41
C PHE A 5 -23.42 -3.64 -2.21
N GLU A 6 -24.71 -3.90 -2.43
CA GLU A 6 -25.17 -5.07 -3.21
C GLU A 6 -24.83 -4.93 -4.70
N ASP A 7 -25.07 -3.74 -5.27
CA ASP A 7 -24.87 -3.45 -6.70
C ASP A 7 -23.46 -2.95 -7.04
N CYS A 8 -22.59 -2.78 -6.04
CA CYS A 8 -21.24 -2.26 -6.26
C CYS A 8 -20.37 -3.33 -6.95
N PHE A 9 -19.97 -3.05 -8.19
CA PHE A 9 -19.07 -3.91 -8.98
C PHE A 9 -17.80 -4.31 -8.23
N TYR A 10 -17.20 -3.38 -7.48
CA TYR A 10 -16.03 -3.66 -6.66
C TYR A 10 -16.33 -4.69 -5.56
N GLN A 11 -17.44 -4.54 -4.85
CA GLN A 11 -17.81 -5.50 -3.80
C GLN A 11 -18.20 -6.85 -4.38
N LYS A 12 -18.86 -6.87 -5.53
CA LYS A 12 -19.18 -8.10 -6.26
C LYS A 12 -17.90 -8.84 -6.67
N ALA A 13 -16.99 -8.17 -7.36
CA ALA A 13 -15.70 -8.75 -7.75
C ALA A 13 -14.90 -9.27 -6.55
N ARG A 14 -14.96 -8.58 -5.41
CA ARG A 14 -14.29 -8.99 -4.18
C ARG A 14 -14.92 -10.23 -3.54
N ARG A 15 -16.26 -10.38 -3.62
CA ARG A 15 -16.96 -11.61 -3.20
C ARG A 15 -16.62 -12.77 -4.14
N ASP A 16 -16.64 -12.54 -5.43
CA ASP A 16 -16.32 -13.56 -6.45
C ASP A 16 -14.88 -14.04 -6.28
N ALA A 17 -13.92 -13.13 -6.08
CA ALA A 17 -12.53 -13.46 -5.81
C ALA A 17 -12.33 -14.26 -4.51
N ALA A 18 -13.12 -13.99 -3.48
CA ALA A 18 -13.03 -14.71 -2.19
C ALA A 18 -13.54 -16.15 -2.28
N GLY A 19 -14.43 -16.44 -3.23
CA GLY A 19 -14.95 -17.79 -3.50
C GLY A 19 -14.17 -18.55 -4.58
N ALA A 20 -13.17 -17.94 -5.21
CA ALA A 20 -12.41 -18.55 -6.29
C ALA A 20 -11.32 -19.49 -5.77
N ASP A 21 -11.20 -20.68 -6.36
CA ASP A 21 -10.10 -21.61 -6.08
C ASP A 21 -8.77 -21.13 -6.67
N ILE A 22 -8.83 -20.48 -7.83
CA ILE A 22 -7.68 -19.89 -8.54
C ILE A 22 -8.02 -18.44 -8.86
N LEU A 23 -7.14 -17.53 -8.47
CA LEU A 23 -7.27 -16.11 -8.76
C LEU A 23 -6.07 -15.65 -9.61
N VAL A 24 -6.37 -15.17 -10.82
CA VAL A 24 -5.38 -14.55 -11.70
C VAL A 24 -5.42 -13.05 -11.50
N VAL A 25 -4.30 -12.46 -11.13
CA VAL A 25 -4.16 -11.01 -10.92
C VAL A 25 -2.98 -10.47 -11.69
N ASN A 26 -3.02 -9.18 -11.98
CA ASN A 26 -1.85 -8.48 -12.47
C ASN A 26 -0.79 -8.33 -11.35
N HIS A 27 0.50 -8.35 -11.70
CA HIS A 27 1.62 -8.20 -10.77
C HIS A 27 1.55 -6.92 -9.92
N HIS A 28 1.07 -5.79 -10.46
CA HIS A 28 0.89 -4.55 -9.70
C HIS A 28 -0.07 -4.72 -8.53
N LEU A 29 -1.16 -5.47 -8.73
CA LEU A 29 -2.13 -5.74 -7.68
C LEU A 29 -1.54 -6.67 -6.62
N LEU A 30 -0.77 -7.68 -7.05
CA LEU A 30 -0.04 -8.58 -6.15
C LEU A 30 0.96 -7.82 -5.27
N PHE A 31 1.79 -6.93 -5.86
CA PHE A 31 2.78 -6.18 -5.08
C PHE A 31 2.13 -5.15 -4.14
N SER A 32 1.03 -4.52 -4.58
CA SER A 32 0.26 -3.62 -3.72
C SER A 32 -0.31 -4.38 -2.51
N ASP A 33 -0.85 -5.57 -2.73
CA ASP A 33 -1.34 -6.45 -1.66
C ASP A 33 -0.20 -6.86 -0.69
N LEU A 34 0.95 -7.28 -1.22
CA LEU A 34 2.12 -7.63 -0.42
C LEU A 34 2.64 -6.46 0.42
N ALA A 35 2.66 -5.24 -0.12
CA ALA A 35 3.06 -4.04 0.60
C ALA A 35 2.12 -3.75 1.78
N VAL A 36 0.81 -3.89 1.58
CA VAL A 36 -0.20 -3.76 2.65
C VAL A 36 -0.02 -4.83 3.72
N ARG A 37 0.13 -6.11 3.33
CA ARG A 37 0.36 -7.22 4.27
C ARG A 37 1.63 -7.03 5.09
N ARG A 38 2.71 -6.57 4.46
CA ARG A 38 3.98 -6.25 5.15
C ARG A 38 3.78 -5.14 6.18
N ALA A 39 3.06 -4.08 5.83
CA ALA A 39 2.77 -2.98 6.76
C ALA A 39 1.88 -3.43 7.94
N GLN A 40 0.95 -4.36 7.70
CA GLN A 40 0.07 -4.92 8.72
C GLN A 40 0.74 -6.01 9.58
N GLY A 41 1.85 -6.61 9.12
CA GLY A 41 2.49 -7.75 9.76
C GLY A 41 1.63 -9.03 9.76
N ASN A 42 0.56 -9.08 8.95
CA ASN A 42 -0.38 -10.19 8.94
C ASN A 42 -0.65 -10.66 7.50
N TYR A 43 -0.19 -11.87 7.19
CA TYR A 43 -0.32 -12.47 5.87
C TYR A 43 -1.55 -13.38 5.74
N THR A 44 -2.25 -13.68 6.84
CA THR A 44 -3.43 -14.55 6.85
C THR A 44 -4.74 -13.78 6.86
N ALA A 45 -4.71 -12.49 7.22
CA ALA A 45 -5.86 -11.61 7.12
C ALA A 45 -6.13 -11.18 5.67
N PRO A 46 -7.40 -10.87 5.32
CA PRO A 46 -7.72 -10.22 4.05
C PRO A 46 -7.05 -8.84 3.97
N ALA A 47 -6.37 -8.57 2.86
CA ALA A 47 -5.83 -7.26 2.54
C ALA A 47 -6.54 -6.72 1.28
N VAL A 48 -5.80 -6.44 0.20
CA VAL A 48 -6.40 -6.09 -1.09
C VAL A 48 -6.97 -7.35 -1.74
N LEU A 49 -6.21 -8.44 -1.67
CA LEU A 49 -6.60 -9.77 -2.13
C LEU A 49 -7.11 -10.63 -0.96
N PRO A 50 -7.93 -11.66 -1.23
CA PRO A 50 -8.23 -12.71 -0.25
C PRO A 50 -6.95 -13.39 0.25
N PRO A 51 -6.96 -14.03 1.43
CA PRO A 51 -5.81 -14.79 1.91
C PRO A 51 -5.46 -15.94 0.95
N TYR A 52 -4.18 -16.10 0.64
CA TYR A 52 -3.66 -17.20 -0.20
C TYR A 52 -2.42 -17.83 0.46
N ARG A 53 -2.16 -19.11 0.13
CA ARG A 53 -1.01 -19.87 0.66
C ARG A 53 0.08 -20.16 -0.36
N ARG A 54 -0.21 -19.95 -1.64
CA ARG A 54 0.67 -20.22 -2.79
C ARG A 54 0.47 -19.10 -3.80
N VAL A 55 1.54 -18.76 -4.49
CA VAL A 55 1.53 -17.80 -5.60
C VAL A 55 2.36 -18.38 -6.73
N VAL A 56 1.86 -18.27 -7.96
CA VAL A 56 2.60 -18.61 -9.17
C VAL A 56 2.86 -17.31 -9.90
N LEU A 57 4.12 -17.04 -10.20
CA LEU A 57 4.54 -15.83 -10.89
C LEU A 57 4.83 -16.19 -12.35
N ASP A 58 3.99 -15.69 -13.24
CA ASP A 58 4.27 -15.77 -14.67
C ASP A 58 5.30 -14.69 -15.04
N GLU A 59 6.15 -15.02 -16.02
CA GLU A 59 7.26 -14.17 -16.49
C GLU A 59 8.11 -13.58 -15.36
N ALA A 60 8.49 -14.43 -14.40
CA ALA A 60 9.22 -14.05 -13.18
C ALA A 60 10.56 -13.35 -13.44
N HIS A 61 11.07 -13.35 -14.66
CA HIS A 61 12.24 -12.55 -15.04
C HIS A 61 11.99 -11.04 -14.90
N ASN A 62 10.75 -10.57 -15.04
CA ASN A 62 10.37 -9.16 -14.83
C ASN A 62 10.11 -8.81 -13.36
N LEU A 63 10.18 -9.80 -12.46
CA LEU A 63 9.86 -9.66 -11.05
C LEU A 63 10.83 -8.73 -10.32
N GLU A 64 12.10 -8.75 -10.70
CA GLU A 64 13.16 -8.04 -9.99
C GLU A 64 13.00 -6.51 -10.13
N ASP A 65 12.71 -6.03 -11.34
CA ASP A 65 12.42 -4.62 -11.62
C ASP A 65 11.11 -4.16 -10.94
N ALA A 66 10.07 -5.00 -11.00
CA ALA A 66 8.78 -4.68 -10.41
C ALA A 66 8.83 -4.68 -8.88
N ALA A 67 9.52 -5.65 -8.26
CA ALA A 67 9.76 -5.70 -6.83
C ALA A 67 10.61 -4.51 -6.36
N THR A 68 11.65 -4.14 -7.10
CA THR A 68 12.48 -2.96 -6.77
C THR A 68 11.65 -1.68 -6.79
N SER A 69 10.74 -1.52 -7.74
CA SER A 69 9.88 -0.32 -7.81
C SER A 69 8.80 -0.25 -6.71
N HIS A 70 8.23 -1.39 -6.29
CA HIS A 70 7.10 -1.42 -5.36
C HIS A 70 7.50 -1.69 -3.89
N LEU A 71 8.60 -2.41 -3.67
CA LEU A 71 9.13 -2.75 -2.34
C LEU A 71 10.36 -1.92 -1.97
N GLY A 72 10.99 -1.26 -2.95
CA GLY A 72 12.09 -0.33 -2.73
C GLY A 72 11.63 1.03 -2.23
N VAL A 73 12.54 1.75 -1.59
CA VAL A 73 12.32 3.14 -1.15
C VAL A 73 13.07 4.07 -2.07
N ALA A 74 12.35 4.91 -2.80
CA ALA A 74 12.96 5.94 -3.63
C ALA A 74 13.17 7.24 -2.83
N VAL A 75 14.42 7.67 -2.71
CA VAL A 75 14.77 8.99 -2.14
C VAL A 75 15.08 9.95 -3.28
N SER A 76 14.38 11.08 -3.33
CA SER A 76 14.65 12.15 -4.30
C SER A 76 14.90 13.46 -3.58
N ARG A 77 15.75 14.33 -4.16
CA ARG A 77 16.00 15.69 -3.63
C ARG A 77 14.69 16.45 -3.41
N ARG A 78 13.74 16.34 -4.35
CA ARG A 78 12.42 16.97 -4.24
C ARG A 78 11.59 16.37 -3.10
N GLY A 79 11.62 15.05 -2.92
CA GLY A 79 10.96 14.36 -1.80
C GLY A 79 11.54 14.79 -0.45
N LEU A 80 12.86 14.86 -0.35
CA LEU A 80 13.57 15.30 0.86
C LEU A 80 13.23 16.75 1.20
N LEU A 81 13.31 17.67 0.24
CA LEU A 81 12.96 19.08 0.46
C LEU A 81 11.49 19.25 0.88
N ARG A 82 10.57 18.43 0.34
CA ARG A 82 9.17 18.40 0.79
C ARG A 82 9.04 17.95 2.24
N LEU A 83 9.76 16.89 2.64
CA LEU A 83 9.76 16.40 4.02
C LEU A 83 10.30 17.45 4.99
N LEU A 84 11.45 18.05 4.68
CA LEU A 84 12.04 19.13 5.46
C LEU A 84 11.08 20.33 5.58
N SER A 85 10.42 20.71 4.48
CA SER A 85 9.41 21.77 4.49
C SER A 85 8.17 21.46 5.34
N ARG A 86 7.87 20.18 5.63
CA ARG A 86 6.80 19.84 6.58
C ARG A 86 7.26 19.99 8.02
N ILE A 87 8.55 19.74 8.29
CA ILE A 87 9.16 19.93 9.61
C ILE A 87 9.22 21.42 9.93
N ASP A 88 9.86 22.22 9.07
CA ASP A 88 9.81 23.66 9.15
C ASP A 88 9.79 24.32 7.77
N ARG A 89 8.94 25.33 7.63
CA ARG A 89 8.91 26.22 6.47
C ARG A 89 8.70 27.64 6.93
N ARG A 90 9.77 28.26 7.43
CA ARG A 90 9.75 29.64 7.94
C ARG A 90 8.76 29.77 9.11
N GLY A 91 8.86 28.89 10.11
CA GLY A 91 8.05 28.92 11.34
C GLY A 91 6.59 28.51 11.14
N LYS A 92 6.30 27.70 10.11
CA LYS A 92 4.94 27.20 9.80
C LYS A 92 4.86 25.68 9.65
N GLY A 93 5.92 24.96 10.02
CA GLY A 93 5.94 23.49 9.99
C GLY A 93 5.57 22.87 11.34
N VAL A 94 5.63 21.54 11.40
CA VAL A 94 5.31 20.75 12.60
C VAL A 94 6.22 21.09 13.79
N LEU A 95 7.47 21.51 13.53
CA LEU A 95 8.45 21.82 14.56
C LEU A 95 7.95 22.90 15.53
N ARG A 96 7.33 23.96 15.00
CA ARG A 96 6.76 25.03 15.82
C ARG A 96 5.66 24.53 16.77
N GLY A 97 4.80 23.64 16.30
CA GLY A 97 3.74 23.06 17.15
C GLY A 97 4.29 22.12 18.22
N VAL A 98 5.48 21.55 18.01
CA VAL A 98 6.20 20.75 19.01
C VAL A 98 6.93 21.65 20.02
N GLU A 99 7.61 22.70 19.57
CA GLU A 99 8.23 23.73 20.43
C GLU A 99 7.21 24.34 21.39
N GLU A 100 6.07 24.79 20.85
CA GLU A 100 4.96 25.37 21.64
C GLU A 100 4.39 24.40 22.69
N ARG A 101 4.39 23.08 22.42
CA ARG A 101 3.92 22.05 23.36
C ARG A 101 4.95 21.66 24.41
N LEU A 102 6.23 21.72 24.09
CA LEU A 102 7.33 21.35 24.99
C LEU A 102 7.77 22.50 25.89
N LYS A 103 7.21 23.71 25.74
CA LYS A 103 7.60 24.94 26.47
C LYS A 103 9.11 25.25 26.35
N LEU A 104 9.68 24.94 25.19
CA LEU A 104 10.95 25.51 24.73
C LEU A 104 10.64 26.85 24.04
#